data_AF-A0A7W1N4W1-F1
#
_entry.id   AF-A0A7W1N4W1-F1
#
_cell.length_a   1.000
_cell.length_b   1.000
_cell.length_c   1.000
_cell.angle_alpha   90.00
_cell.angle_beta   90.00
_cell.angle_gamma   90.00
#
_symmetry.space_group_name_H-M   'P 1'
#
loop_
_entity.id
_entity.type
_entity.pdbx_description
1 polymer ?
#
loop_
_entity_poly.entity_id
_entity_poly.type
_entity_poly.pdbx_seq_one_letter_code
_entity_poly.pdbx_strand_id
1 'polypeptide(L)'
;MEPLGQLCARARFWASLRLDGELSELEGALLDAHTARCADCAEFLASSGAATSLLRAEPLVSHAPIRVTVPRSPQRVLVGAAAAAVVVGAAVLGGLVDNSSSHSPKTEASRANVASVGSVETADELRRLRRVGLLIPRWLPRDLPSEPS
;
A
#
# COMPACT_ATOMS: atom_id res chain seq x y z
N MET A 1 -13.06 10.13 13.62
CA MET A 1 -13.49 10.31 12.21
C MET A 1 -14.70 9.43 12.01
N GLU A 2 -15.90 10.01 12.08
CA GLU A 2 -17.17 9.30 11.86
C GLU A 2 -17.19 8.71 10.44
N PRO A 3 -17.75 7.50 10.23
CA PRO A 3 -17.87 6.92 8.90
C PRO A 3 -18.83 7.75 8.05
N LEU A 4 -18.31 8.35 6.98
CA LEU A 4 -19.14 9.08 6.02
C LEU A 4 -20.13 8.15 5.34
N GLY A 5 -21.35 8.65 5.10
CA GLY A 5 -22.26 8.03 4.15
C GLY A 5 -21.58 7.85 2.77
N GLN A 6 -21.94 6.79 2.05
CA GLN A 6 -21.26 6.42 0.79
C GLN A 6 -21.25 7.55 -0.25
N LEU A 7 -22.32 8.35 -0.33
CA LEU A 7 -22.39 9.50 -1.24
C LEU A 7 -21.41 10.61 -0.84
N CYS A 8 -21.27 10.92 0.45
CA CYS A 8 -20.29 11.89 0.92
C CYS A 8 -18.86 11.39 0.68
N ALA A 9 -18.59 10.10 0.87
CA ALA A 9 -17.29 9.51 0.55
C ALA A 9 -16.97 9.64 -0.95
N ARG A 10 -17.96 9.39 -1.82
CA ARG A 10 -17.82 9.58 -3.28
C ARG A 10 -17.59 11.05 -3.63
N ALA A 11 -18.34 11.97 -3.04
CA ALA A 11 -18.19 13.39 -3.28
C ALA A 11 -16.79 13.90 -2.87
N ARG A 12 -16.26 13.44 -1.73
CA ARG A 12 -14.90 13.81 -1.30
C ARG A 12 -13.81 13.21 -2.19
N PHE A 13 -14.05 12.03 -2.78
CA PHE A 13 -13.17 11.48 -3.81
C PHE A 13 -13.18 12.34 -5.08
N TRP A 14 -14.36 12.71 -5.60
CA TRP A 14 -14.48 13.60 -6.75
C TRP A 14 -13.90 15.00 -6.49
N ALA A 15 -14.01 15.51 -5.26
CA ALA A 15 -13.36 16.75 -4.86
C ALA A 15 -11.84 16.67 -5.07
N SER A 16 -11.20 15.55 -4.70
CA SER A 16 -9.76 15.34 -4.96
C SER A 16 -9.46 15.38 -6.47
N LEU A 17 -10.20 14.61 -7.28
CA LEU A 17 -10.01 14.61 -8.73
C LEU A 17 -10.19 16.01 -9.35
N ARG A 18 -11.15 16.80 -8.84
CA ARG A 18 -11.35 18.19 -9.31
C ARG A 18 -10.14 19.06 -9.02
N LEU A 19 -9.54 18.92 -7.83
CA LEU A 19 -8.34 19.68 -7.46
C LEU A 19 -7.14 19.31 -8.32
N ASP A 20 -7.07 18.06 -8.78
CA ASP A 20 -6.01 17.56 -9.67
C ASP A 20 -6.29 17.79 -11.16
N GLY A 21 -7.49 18.28 -11.50
CA GLY A 21 -7.90 18.51 -12.89
C GLY A 21 -8.31 17.24 -13.64
N GLU A 22 -8.58 16.15 -12.92
CA GLU A 22 -8.89 14.83 -13.46
C GLU A 22 -10.39 14.49 -13.40
N LEU A 23 -11.24 15.42 -12.97
CA LEU A 23 -12.69 15.19 -12.86
C LEU A 23 -13.39 15.33 -14.22
N SER A 24 -14.18 14.32 -14.60
CA SER A 24 -15.01 14.40 -15.81
C SER A 24 -16.21 15.36 -15.63
N GLU A 25 -16.81 15.81 -16.74
CA GLU A 25 -17.96 16.74 -16.70
C GLU A 25 -19.17 16.15 -15.94
N LEU A 26 -19.50 14.88 -16.19
CA LEU A 26 -20.60 14.20 -15.52
C LEU A 26 -20.37 14.15 -14.00
N GLU A 27 -19.16 13.77 -13.58
CA GLU A 27 -18.82 13.71 -12.16
C GLU A 27 -18.79 15.10 -11.53
N GLY A 28 -18.39 16.12 -12.29
CA GLY A 28 -18.50 17.53 -11.91
C GLY A 28 -19.94 17.92 -11.59
N ALA A 29 -20.87 17.66 -12.50
CA ALA A 29 -22.29 17.95 -12.29
C ALA A 29 -22.87 17.19 -11.08
N LEU A 30 -22.47 15.93 -10.87
CA LEU A 30 -22.90 15.14 -9.73
C LEU A 30 -22.32 15.67 -8.40
N LEU A 31 -21.05 16.09 -8.40
CA LEU A 31 -20.40 16.72 -7.25
C LEU A 31 -21.11 18.03 -6.89
N ASP A 32 -21.38 18.89 -7.87
CA ASP A 32 -22.05 20.17 -7.67
C ASP A 32 -23.47 19.99 -7.14
N ALA A 33 -24.20 19.01 -7.65
CA ALA A 33 -25.51 18.66 -7.13
C ALA A 33 -25.45 18.19 -5.68
N HIS A 34 -24.41 17.44 -5.29
CA HIS A 34 -24.24 16.96 -3.92
C HIS A 34 -23.87 18.09 -2.96
N THR A 35 -22.89 18.94 -3.31
CA THR A 35 -22.45 20.06 -2.45
C THR A 35 -23.54 21.11 -2.27
N ALA A 36 -24.44 21.28 -3.24
CA ALA A 36 -25.64 22.12 -3.08
C ALA A 36 -26.60 21.62 -1.99
N ARG A 37 -26.54 20.34 -1.61
CA ARG A 37 -27.41 19.71 -0.59
C ARG A 37 -26.70 19.32 0.70
N CYS A 38 -25.37 19.24 0.70
CA CYS A 38 -24.57 18.78 1.84
C CYS A 38 -23.53 19.84 2.22
N ALA A 39 -23.81 20.58 3.30
CA ALA A 39 -22.94 21.63 3.82
C ALA A 39 -21.52 21.10 4.16
N ASP A 40 -21.42 19.94 4.81
CA ASP A 40 -20.14 19.33 5.18
C ASP A 40 -19.25 18.98 3.96
N CYS A 41 -19.85 18.71 2.81
CA CYS A 41 -19.10 18.45 1.57
C CYS A 41 -18.75 19.75 0.85
N ALA A 42 -19.59 20.78 0.93
CA ALA A 42 -19.28 22.11 0.43
C ALA A 42 -18.10 22.74 1.21
N GLU A 43 -18.13 22.66 2.54
CA GLU A 43 -17.04 23.13 3.40
C GLU A 43 -15.75 22.34 3.15
N PHE A 44 -15.85 21.01 3.02
CA PHE A 44 -14.69 20.19 2.67
C PHE A 44 -14.06 20.60 1.34
N LEU A 45 -14.86 20.82 0.30
CA LEU A 45 -14.37 21.24 -1.01
C LEU A 45 -13.70 22.62 -0.95
N ALA A 46 -14.30 23.57 -0.22
CA ALA A 46 -13.74 24.91 -0.05
C ALA A 46 -12.41 24.90 0.74
N SER A 47 -12.37 24.18 1.86
CA SER A 47 -11.17 24.09 2.72
C SER A 47 -10.01 23.35 2.03
N SER A 48 -10.29 22.22 1.37
CA SER A 48 -9.28 21.49 0.59
C SER A 48 -8.78 22.33 -0.59
N GLY A 49 -9.66 23.01 -1.31
CA GLY A 49 -9.29 23.95 -2.37
C GLY A 49 -8.37 25.06 -1.88
N ALA A 50 -8.71 25.72 -0.77
CA ALA A 50 -7.88 26.76 -0.17
C ALA A 50 -6.49 26.24 0.23
N ALA A 51 -6.42 25.08 0.89
CA ALA A 51 -5.16 24.47 1.29
C ALA A 51 -4.29 24.11 0.06
N THR A 52 -4.89 23.51 -0.97
CA THR A 52 -4.20 23.17 -2.22
C THR A 52 -3.69 24.43 -2.93
N SER A 53 -4.48 25.50 -3.00
CA SER A 53 -4.06 26.77 -3.58
C SER A 53 -2.88 27.39 -2.82
N LEU A 54 -2.91 27.38 -1.48
CA LEU A 54 -1.80 27.88 -0.66
C LEU A 54 -0.51 27.09 -0.93
N LEU A 55 -0.58 25.75 -0.91
CA LEU A 55 0.58 24.91 -1.15
C LEU A 55 1.16 25.05 -2.56
N ARG A 56 0.30 25.23 -3.58
CA ARG A 56 0.74 25.40 -4.98
C ARG A 56 1.29 26.79 -5.26
N ALA A 57 0.87 27.80 -4.50
CA ALA A 57 1.39 29.16 -4.62
C ALA A 57 2.78 29.33 -3.98
N GLU A 58 3.15 28.44 -3.07
CA GLU A 58 4.43 28.51 -2.37
C GLU A 58 5.60 28.13 -3.30
N PRO A 59 6.70 28.90 -3.30
CA PRO A 59 7.91 28.54 -4.03
C PRO A 59 8.45 27.18 -3.61
N LEU A 60 8.93 26.40 -4.58
CA LEU A 60 9.51 25.08 -4.30
C LEU A 60 10.85 25.23 -3.58
N VAL A 61 10.90 24.83 -2.31
CA VAL A 61 12.11 24.90 -1.50
C VAL A 61 12.97 23.65 -1.72
N SER A 62 14.25 23.85 -2.05
CA SER A 62 15.23 22.77 -2.09
C SER A 62 15.55 22.33 -0.66
N HIS A 63 15.34 21.06 -0.35
CA HIS A 63 15.70 20.47 0.94
C HIS A 63 16.93 19.58 0.80
N ALA A 64 17.77 19.54 1.83
CA ALA A 64 18.88 18.60 1.89
C ALA A 64 18.33 17.15 1.86
N PRO A 65 19.00 16.22 1.16
CA PRO A 65 18.50 14.85 1.03
C PRO A 65 18.43 14.15 2.38
N ILE A 66 17.24 13.71 2.78
CA ILE A 66 17.04 12.91 3.99
C ILE A 66 17.68 11.54 3.77
N ARG A 67 18.72 11.22 4.56
CA ARG A 67 19.35 9.90 4.56
C ARG A 67 18.56 8.98 5.47
N VAL A 68 17.69 8.15 4.90
CA VAL A 68 17.03 7.07 5.65
C VAL A 68 18.01 5.89 5.75
N THR A 69 18.54 5.64 6.93
CA THR A 69 19.36 4.46 7.21
C THR A 69 18.44 3.26 7.40
N VAL A 70 18.35 2.39 6.40
CA VAL A 70 17.63 1.12 6.55
C VAL A 70 18.53 0.15 7.33
N PRO A 71 18.09 -0.36 8.50
CA PRO A 71 18.89 -1.33 9.25
C PRO A 71 19.06 -2.60 8.42
N ARG A 72 20.32 -2.96 8.14
CA ARG A 72 20.64 -4.23 7.50
C ARG A 72 20.47 -5.33 8.53
N SER A 73 19.35 -6.06 8.46
CA SER A 73 19.15 -7.25 9.31
C SER A 73 20.12 -8.36 8.89
N PRO A 74 20.97 -8.87 9.81
CA PRO A 74 21.87 -9.99 9.52
C PRO A 74 21.10 -11.29 9.22
N GLN A 75 19.83 -11.39 9.60
CA GLN A 75 19.00 -12.56 9.30
C GLN A 75 18.81 -12.78 7.79
N ARG A 76 18.76 -11.70 6.99
CA ARG A 76 18.66 -11.84 5.51
C ARG A 76 19.93 -12.45 4.90
N VAL A 77 21.09 -12.18 5.49
CA VAL A 77 22.37 -12.78 5.07
C VAL A 77 22.42 -14.27 5.43
N LEU A 78 21.93 -14.63 6.61
CA LEU A 78 21.86 -16.02 7.06
C LEU A 78 20.90 -16.87 6.21
N VAL A 79 19.77 -16.32 5.77
CA VAL A 79 18.85 -17.02 4.86
C VAL A 79 19.50 -17.30 3.49
N GLY A 80 20.30 -16.38 2.97
CA GLY A 80 21.08 -16.60 1.73
C GLY A 80 22.16 -17.68 1.89
N ALA A 81 22.86 -17.70 3.03
CA ALA A 81 23.91 -18.69 3.30
C ALA A 81 23.33 -20.12 3.50
N ALA A 82 22.18 -20.25 4.14
CA ALA A 82 21.51 -21.54 4.34
C ALA A 82 21.07 -22.19 3.01
N ALA A 83 20.63 -21.39 2.02
CA ALA A 83 20.27 -21.90 0.71
C ALA A 83 21.47 -22.53 -0.05
N ALA A 84 22.67 -21.96 0.10
CA ALA A 84 23.89 -22.49 -0.53
C ALA A 84 24.33 -23.83 0.09
N ALA A 85 24.17 -24.01 1.41
CA ALA A 85 24.52 -25.25 2.09
C ALA A 85 23.61 -26.43 1.70
N VAL A 86 22.33 -26.20 1.44
CA VAL A 86 21.38 -27.24 1.00
C VAL A 86 21.73 -27.77 -0.40
N VAL A 87 22.19 -26.91 -1.32
CA VAL A 87 22.63 -27.34 -2.66
C VAL A 87 23.87 -28.23 -2.60
N VAL A 88 24.83 -27.91 -1.72
CA VAL A 88 26.05 -28.73 -1.54
C VAL A 88 25.74 -30.04 -0.82
N GLY A 89 24.85 -30.03 0.18
CA GLY A 89 24.44 -31.24 0.90
C GLY A 89 23.71 -32.27 0.03
N ALA A 90 22.87 -31.81 -0.91
CA ALA A 90 22.17 -32.69 -1.85
C ALA A 90 23.12 -33.38 -2.86
N ALA A 91 24.27 -32.77 -3.17
CA ALA A 91 25.26 -33.39 -4.06
C ALA A 91 26.01 -34.57 -3.41
N VAL A 92 26.15 -34.58 -2.08
CA VAL A 92 26.86 -35.65 -1.35
C VAL A 92 25.96 -36.87 -1.11
N LEU A 93 24.64 -36.68 -1.02
CA LEU A 93 23.68 -37.79 -0.84
C LEU A 93 23.02 -38.26 -2.14
N GLY A 94 23.11 -37.51 -3.24
CA GLY A 94 22.52 -37.86 -4.55
C GLY A 94 23.37 -38.75 -5.47
N GLY A 95 24.62 -39.05 -5.09
CA GLY A 95 25.58 -39.77 -5.95
C GLY A 95 25.35 -41.28 -6.15
N LEU A 96 24.30 -41.88 -5.57
CA LEU A 96 24.04 -43.33 -5.67
C LEU A 96 22.70 -43.74 -6.30
N VAL A 97 21.92 -42.80 -6.84
CA VAL A 97 20.66 -43.11 -7.55
C VAL A 97 20.62 -42.39 -8.88
N ASP A 98 21.37 -42.94 -9.83
CA ASP A 98 21.22 -42.67 -11.25
C ASP A 98 19.95 -43.37 -11.75
N ASN A 99 18.84 -42.63 -11.87
CA ASN A 99 17.79 -42.97 -12.81
C ASN A 99 16.89 -41.75 -13.12
N SER A 100 17.16 -41.13 -14.26
CA SER A 100 16.16 -40.64 -15.24
C SER A 100 14.90 -39.95 -14.69
N SER A 101 14.96 -38.64 -14.48
CA SER A 101 13.80 -37.74 -14.59
C SER A 101 14.27 -36.30 -14.79
N SER A 102 14.26 -35.85 -16.05
CA SER A 102 14.43 -34.46 -16.43
C SER A 102 13.25 -33.63 -15.91
N HIS A 103 13.39 -33.09 -14.70
CA HIS A 103 12.56 -32.00 -14.20
C HIS A 103 13.46 -30.82 -13.86
N SER A 104 13.52 -29.89 -14.83
CA SER A 104 14.16 -28.59 -14.69
C SER A 104 13.51 -27.83 -13.52
N PRO A 105 14.22 -27.55 -12.41
CA PRO A 105 13.67 -26.72 -11.35
C PRO A 105 13.70 -25.27 -11.84
N LYS A 106 12.54 -24.76 -12.24
CA LYS A 106 12.33 -23.33 -12.43
C LYS A 106 12.78 -22.64 -11.14
N THR A 107 13.82 -21.84 -11.26
CA THR A 107 14.28 -20.91 -10.23
C THR A 107 13.16 -19.89 -10.00
N GLU A 108 12.23 -20.20 -9.11
CA GLU A 108 11.36 -19.18 -8.55
C GLU A 108 12.21 -18.36 -7.59
N ALA A 109 12.78 -17.29 -8.15
CA ALA A 109 13.17 -16.13 -7.37
C ALA A 109 12.00 -15.80 -6.45
N SER A 110 12.23 -15.92 -5.14
CA SER A 110 11.34 -15.40 -4.10
C SER A 110 11.20 -13.90 -4.34
N ARG A 111 10.21 -13.54 -5.17
CA ARG A 111 9.72 -12.18 -5.29
C ARG A 111 9.23 -11.82 -3.90
N ALA A 112 9.65 -10.65 -3.42
CA ALA A 112 9.10 -10.04 -2.23
C ALA A 112 7.58 -10.27 -2.19
N ASN A 113 7.04 -10.69 -1.05
CA ASN A 113 5.61 -10.74 -0.81
C ASN A 113 5.04 -9.32 -0.84
N VAL A 114 5.02 -8.70 -2.02
CA VAL A 114 4.05 -7.67 -2.36
C VAL A 114 2.75 -8.45 -2.42
N ALA A 115 1.88 -8.24 -1.45
CA ALA A 115 0.52 -8.71 -1.53
C ALA A 115 -0.10 -8.02 -2.74
N SER A 116 0.00 -8.64 -3.92
CA SER A 116 -0.84 -8.30 -5.04
C SER A 116 -2.25 -8.66 -4.59
N VAL A 117 -3.06 -7.64 -4.32
CA VAL A 117 -4.50 -7.82 -4.24
C VAL A 117 -4.89 -8.30 -5.64
N GLY A 118 -5.11 -9.60 -5.79
CA GLY A 118 -5.62 -10.17 -7.03
C GLY A 118 -6.89 -9.41 -7.42
N SER A 119 -7.07 -9.16 -8.71
CA SER A 119 -8.30 -8.55 -9.23
C SER A 119 -9.48 -9.37 -8.73
N VAL A 120 -10.32 -8.77 -7.91
CA VAL A 120 -11.48 -9.42 -7.32
C VAL A 120 -12.66 -9.14 -8.22
N GLU A 121 -13.11 -10.15 -8.97
CA GLU A 121 -14.20 -9.98 -9.94
C GLU A 121 -15.59 -9.99 -9.27
N THR A 122 -15.70 -10.48 -8.02
CA THR A 122 -17.01 -10.63 -7.35
C THR A 122 -17.03 -10.12 -5.91
N ALA A 123 -18.16 -9.53 -5.50
CA ALA A 123 -18.30 -8.90 -4.18
C ALA A 123 -18.17 -9.87 -2.99
N ASP A 124 -18.38 -11.17 -3.21
CA ASP A 124 -18.26 -12.19 -2.15
C ASP A 124 -16.82 -12.54 -1.79
N GLU A 125 -15.90 -12.46 -2.75
CA GLU A 125 -14.47 -12.63 -2.48
C GLU A 125 -13.92 -11.49 -1.61
N LEU A 126 -14.38 -10.26 -1.83
CA LEU A 126 -14.04 -9.11 -0.96
C LEU A 126 -14.50 -9.32 0.48
N ARG A 127 -15.69 -9.89 0.70
CA ARG A 127 -16.20 -10.20 2.05
C ARG A 127 -15.38 -11.27 2.76
N ARG A 128 -14.88 -12.25 2.01
CA ARG A 128 -14.03 -13.33 2.55
C ARG A 128 -12.67 -12.81 3.01
N LEU A 129 -12.03 -11.96 2.19
CA LEU A 129 -10.72 -11.37 2.52
C LEU A 129 -10.80 -10.46 3.76
N ARG A 130 -11.86 -9.66 3.88
CA ARG A 130 -12.07 -8.77 5.03
C ARG A 130 -12.17 -9.53 6.36
N ARG A 131 -12.78 -10.72 6.34
CA ARG A 131 -12.95 -11.56 7.53
C ARG A 131 -11.62 -12.10 8.03
N VAL A 132 -10.71 -12.47 7.13
CA VAL A 132 -9.39 -12.99 7.49
C VAL A 132 -8.47 -11.88 8.01
N GLY A 133 -8.54 -10.68 7.44
CA GLY A 133 -7.71 -9.54 7.88
C GLY A 133 -8.02 -9.04 9.29
N LEU A 134 -9.26 -9.20 9.77
CA LEU A 134 -9.67 -8.79 11.12
C LEU A 134 -9.20 -9.76 12.22
N LEU A 135 -8.78 -10.97 11.85
CA LEU A 135 -8.29 -11.98 12.79
C LEU A 135 -6.77 -11.92 13.00
N ILE A 136 -6.07 -11.05 12.26
CA ILE A 136 -4.63 -10.86 12.41
C ILE A 136 -4.41 -9.63 13.30
N PRO A 137 -4.08 -9.79 14.59
CA PRO A 137 -3.71 -8.65 15.43
C PRO A 137 -2.44 -8.01 14.88
N ARG A 138 -2.56 -6.82 14.29
CA ARG A 138 -1.41 -5.96 13.97
C ARG A 138 -0.95 -5.33 15.27
N TRP A 139 0.07 -5.93 15.88
CA TRP A 139 0.82 -5.26 16.94
C TRP A 139 1.53 -4.05 16.35
N LEU A 140 1.12 -2.85 16.78
CA LEU A 140 1.81 -1.60 16.49
C LEU A 140 2.74 -1.31 17.69
N PRO A 141 4.07 -1.22 17.51
CA PRO A 141 4.96 -0.80 18.59
C PRO A 141 4.62 0.65 19.00
N ARG A 142 4.08 0.84 20.21
CA ARG A 142 3.89 2.15 20.84
C ARG A 142 5.06 2.41 21.78
N ASP A 143 6.21 2.76 21.24
CA ASP A 143 7.28 3.37 22.03
C ASP A 143 7.89 4.50 21.19
N LEU A 144 7.39 5.72 21.40
CA LEU A 144 8.08 6.95 21.00
C LEU A 144 8.72 7.51 22.28
N PRO A 145 10.05 7.70 22.34
CA PRO A 145 10.67 8.36 23.48
C PRO A 145 10.24 9.84 23.50
N SER A 146 9.71 10.29 24.63
CA SER A 146 9.49 11.70 24.93
C SER A 146 10.85 12.40 25.07
N GLU A 147 11.11 13.39 24.22
CA GLU A 147 12.28 14.26 24.35
C GLU A 147 12.27 15.00 25.70
N PRO A 148 13.42 15.10 26.40
CA PRO A 148 13.55 15.95 27.57
C PRO A 148 13.73 17.43 27.18
N SER A 149 13.09 18.28 27.98
CA SER A 149 13.08 19.75 27.91
C SER A 149 14.42 20.39 28.29
#